data_AF-A0A932M6E5-F1
#
_entry.id   AF-A0A932M6E5-F1
#
_cell.length_a   1.000
_cell.length_b   1.000
_cell.length_c   1.000
_cell.angle_alpha   90.00
_cell.angle_beta   90.00
_cell.angle_gamma   90.00
#
_symmetry.space_group_name_H-M   'P 1'
#
loop_
_entity.id
_entity.type
_entity.pdbx_description
1 polymer ?
#
loop_
_entity_poly.entity_id
_entity_poly.type
_entity_poly.pdbx_seq_one_letter_code
_entity_poly.pdbx_strand_id
1 'polypeptide(L)'
;MGLFSALNPFSTGKKHQAAWNALMASYTFLNLDAPRQQLVLSRASDIVENQMRKTLDDVREKNGRVIFLNIIVYALGEEGIEPALGNEKWFWIKNPFVECIGAEEVIEEQRAQLERKYGVRIDIDF
;
A
#
# COMPACT_ATOMS: atom_id res chain seq x y z
N MET A 1 -16.70 18.28 29.43
CA MET A 1 -15.97 16.99 29.42
C MET A 1 -16.10 16.39 28.04
N GLY A 2 -15.09 16.56 27.18
CA GLY A 2 -15.03 15.96 25.86
C GLY A 2 -13.61 15.44 25.66
N LEU A 3 -13.45 14.12 25.78
CA LEU A 3 -12.21 13.39 25.52
C LEU A 3 -11.89 13.51 24.03
N PHE A 4 -11.17 14.55 23.63
CA PHE A 4 -10.48 14.56 22.35
C PHE A 4 -9.32 13.57 22.46
N SER A 5 -9.56 12.39 21.90
CA SER A 5 -8.58 11.34 21.68
C SER A 5 -7.26 11.96 21.22
N ALA A 6 -6.23 11.82 22.05
CA ALA A 6 -4.84 12.06 21.68
C ALA A 6 -4.43 10.97 20.67
N LEU A 7 -4.85 11.11 19.41
CA LEU A 7 -4.30 10.36 18.31
C LEU A 7 -2.82 10.76 18.22
N ASN A 8 -1.95 9.78 18.51
CA ASN A 8 -0.51 9.95 18.54
C ASN A 8 -0.03 10.54 17.18
N PRO A 9 0.56 11.75 17.14
CA PRO A 9 0.91 12.44 15.89
C PRO A 9 1.93 11.68 15.02
N PHE A 10 2.61 10.69 15.58
CA PHE A 10 3.49 9.78 14.83
C PHE A 10 2.74 8.71 14.02
N SER A 11 1.48 8.42 14.35
CA SER A 11 0.66 7.44 13.64
C SER A 11 -0.02 8.02 12.40
N THR A 12 -0.44 9.29 12.45
CA THR A 12 -1.10 9.96 11.32
C THR A 12 -0.21 9.94 10.08
N GLY A 13 1.05 10.36 10.19
CA GLY A 13 1.97 10.37 9.04
C GLY A 13 2.19 9.00 8.41
N LYS A 14 2.21 7.93 9.22
CA LYS A 14 2.40 6.56 8.71
C LYS A 14 1.15 6.01 8.05
N LYS A 15 -0.05 6.35 8.54
CA LYS A 15 -1.32 6.05 7.85
C LYS A 15 -1.38 6.70 6.48
N HIS A 16 -0.96 7.98 6.38
CA HIS A 16 -0.86 8.67 5.09
C HIS A 16 0.11 7.97 4.14
N GLN A 17 1.29 7.57 4.64
CA GLN A 17 2.26 6.82 3.84
C GLN A 17 1.70 5.46 3.39
N ALA A 18 0.99 4.74 4.25
CA ALA A 18 0.39 3.44 3.93
C ALA A 18 -0.72 3.56 2.87
N ALA A 19 -1.56 4.59 2.99
CA ALA A 19 -2.60 4.91 2.02
C ALA A 19 -1.99 5.31 0.67
N TRP A 20 -0.98 6.19 0.68
CA TRP A 20 -0.25 6.60 -0.52
C TRP A 20 0.38 5.40 -1.22
N ASN A 21 1.09 4.57 -0.46
CA ASN A 21 1.72 3.35 -0.93
C ASN A 21 0.70 2.42 -1.59
N ALA A 22 -0.44 2.18 -0.93
CA ALA A 22 -1.46 1.30 -1.45
C ALA A 22 -2.01 1.79 -2.79
N LEU A 23 -2.33 3.08 -2.91
CA LEU A 23 -2.82 3.68 -4.15
C LEU A 23 -1.75 3.59 -5.25
N MET A 24 -0.53 4.03 -4.97
CA MET A 24 0.56 4.02 -5.95
C MET A 24 0.97 2.61 -6.37
N ALA A 25 0.96 1.65 -5.44
CA ALA A 25 1.22 0.25 -5.74
C ALA A 25 0.13 -0.34 -6.63
N SER A 26 -1.14 -0.03 -6.33
CA SER A 26 -2.27 -0.47 -7.15
C SER A 26 -2.09 -0.01 -8.60
N TYR A 27 -1.88 1.30 -8.78
CA TYR A 27 -1.66 1.90 -10.09
C TYR A 27 -0.42 1.32 -10.79
N THR A 28 0.72 1.26 -10.08
CA THR A 28 1.99 0.79 -10.65
C THR A 28 1.87 -0.67 -11.10
N PHE A 29 1.30 -1.53 -10.26
CA PHE A 29 1.14 -2.95 -10.56
C PHE A 29 0.23 -3.17 -11.78
N LEU A 30 -0.92 -2.48 -11.85
CA LEU A 30 -1.83 -2.60 -13.00
C LEU A 30 -1.20 -2.15 -14.33
N ASN A 31 -0.19 -1.27 -14.27
CA ASN A 31 0.54 -0.79 -15.45
C ASN A 31 1.76 -1.65 -15.82
N LEU A 32 2.08 -2.69 -15.03
CA LEU A 32 3.10 -3.67 -15.40
C LEU A 32 2.55 -4.65 -16.46
N ASP A 33 3.43 -5.19 -17.28
CA ASP A 33 3.11 -6.32 -18.14
C ASP A 33 2.93 -7.61 -17.30
N ALA A 34 2.16 -8.56 -17.84
CA ALA A 34 1.79 -9.78 -17.12
C ALA A 34 3.00 -10.56 -16.54
N PRO A 35 4.15 -10.71 -17.24
CA PRO A 35 5.32 -11.35 -16.66
C PRO A 35 5.86 -10.64 -15.42
N ARG A 36 5.90 -9.30 -15.40
CA ARG A 36 6.35 -8.54 -14.23
C ARG A 36 5.33 -8.58 -13.11
N GLN A 37 4.04 -8.55 -13.42
CA GLN A 37 3.00 -8.75 -12.42
C GLN A 37 3.16 -10.09 -11.71
N GLN A 38 3.40 -11.17 -12.45
CA GLN A 38 3.65 -12.51 -11.88
C GLN A 38 4.91 -12.53 -11.02
N LEU A 39 6.00 -11.89 -11.46
CA LEU A 39 7.23 -11.78 -10.68
C LEU A 39 6.99 -11.08 -9.33
N VAL A 40 6.28 -9.94 -9.35
CA VAL A 40 5.94 -9.18 -8.14
C VAL A 40 5.04 -9.98 -7.21
N LEU A 41 4.04 -10.70 -7.74
CA LEU A 41 3.18 -11.57 -6.92
C LEU A 41 3.96 -12.73 -6.30
N SER A 42 4.87 -13.36 -7.06
CA SER A 42 5.74 -14.41 -6.54
C SER A 42 6.59 -13.88 -5.38
N ARG A 43 7.21 -12.71 -5.54
CA ARG A 43 8.01 -12.09 -4.49
C ARG A 43 7.18 -11.72 -3.27
N ALA A 44 5.98 -11.19 -3.48
CA ALA A 44 5.05 -10.89 -2.39
C ALA A 44 4.66 -12.16 -1.62
N SER A 45 4.45 -13.29 -2.30
CA SER A 45 4.21 -14.58 -1.64
C SER A 45 5.39 -15.00 -0.78
N ASP A 46 6.61 -14.93 -1.31
CA ASP A 46 7.83 -15.24 -0.56
C ASP A 46 7.94 -14.39 0.73
N ILE A 47 7.63 -13.09 0.64
CA ILE A 47 7.67 -12.18 1.79
C ILE A 47 6.67 -12.63 2.85
N VAL A 48 5.43 -12.92 2.47
CA VAL A 48 4.38 -13.32 3.42
C VAL A 48 4.68 -14.67 4.03
N GLU A 49 5.06 -15.67 3.23
CA GLU A 49 5.30 -17.02 3.73
C GLU A 49 6.49 -17.06 4.70
N ASN A 50 7.58 -16.36 4.37
CA ASN A 50 8.78 -16.34 5.21
C ASN A 50 8.61 -15.50 6.48
N GLN A 51 7.88 -14.39 6.42
CA GLN A 51 7.78 -13.46 7.56
C GLN A 51 6.53 -13.67 8.42
N MET A 52 5.43 -14.15 7.81
CA MET A 52 4.12 -14.21 8.46
C MET A 52 3.57 -15.62 8.64
N ARG A 53 4.17 -16.63 8.00
CA ARG A 53 3.65 -18.02 7.98
C ARG A 53 2.19 -18.10 7.55
N LYS A 54 1.78 -17.25 6.61
CA LYS A 54 0.46 -17.21 5.97
C LYS A 54 0.66 -17.26 4.45
N THR A 55 -0.40 -17.54 3.69
CA THR A 55 -0.37 -17.36 2.24
C THR A 55 -0.66 -15.89 1.88
N LEU A 56 -0.24 -15.48 0.68
CA LEU A 56 -0.55 -14.14 0.18
C LEU A 56 -2.07 -13.91 0.04
N ASP A 57 -2.80 -14.93 -0.41
CA ASP A 57 -4.26 -14.90 -0.53
C ASP A 57 -4.94 -14.76 0.84
N ASP A 58 -4.45 -15.48 1.87
CA ASP A 58 -4.93 -15.29 3.25
C ASP A 58 -4.78 -13.83 3.71
N VAL A 59 -3.70 -13.16 3.31
CA VAL A 59 -3.49 -11.77 3.69
C VAL A 59 -4.50 -10.87 3.02
N ARG A 60 -4.71 -11.05 1.71
CA ARG A 60 -5.67 -10.30 0.92
C ARG A 60 -7.09 -10.42 1.45
N GLU A 61 -7.54 -11.64 1.76
CA GLU A 61 -8.90 -11.90 2.24
C GLU A 61 -9.14 -11.46 3.68
N LYS A 62 -8.23 -11.80 4.61
CA LYS A 62 -8.48 -11.63 6.05
C LYS A 62 -8.05 -10.27 6.60
N ASN A 63 -7.05 -9.64 5.99
CA ASN A 63 -6.46 -8.40 6.48
C ASN A 63 -6.78 -7.21 5.56
N GLY A 64 -7.40 -7.48 4.40
CA GLY A 64 -7.90 -6.45 3.51
C GLY A 64 -6.87 -5.96 2.49
N ARG A 65 -7.41 -5.33 1.43
CA ARG A 65 -6.67 -4.97 0.22
C ARG A 65 -5.51 -4.00 0.46
N VAL A 66 -5.66 -3.08 1.40
CA VAL A 66 -4.64 -2.05 1.70
C VAL A 66 -3.38 -2.69 2.28
N ILE A 67 -3.54 -3.68 3.16
CA ILE A 67 -2.41 -4.42 3.74
C ILE A 67 -1.70 -5.22 2.65
N PHE A 68 -2.48 -5.93 1.82
CA PHE A 68 -1.95 -6.65 0.66
C PHE A 68 -1.13 -5.73 -0.26
N LEU A 69 -1.66 -4.55 -0.61
CA LEU A 69 -0.93 -3.60 -1.46
C LEU A 69 0.34 -3.04 -0.80
N ASN A 70 0.36 -2.86 0.52
CA ASN A 70 1.58 -2.49 1.21
C ASN A 70 2.64 -3.61 1.21
N ILE A 71 2.24 -4.88 1.12
CA ILE A 71 3.17 -5.99 0.86
C ILE A 71 3.67 -5.95 -0.58
N ILE A 72 2.79 -5.64 -1.54
CA ILE A 72 3.17 -5.46 -2.95
C ILE A 72 4.22 -4.34 -3.10
N VAL A 73 4.15 -3.26 -2.30
CA VAL A 73 5.23 -2.23 -2.28
C VAL A 73 6.60 -2.82 -1.98
N TYR A 74 6.68 -3.75 -1.02
CA TYR A 74 7.95 -4.41 -0.72
C TYR A 74 8.48 -5.21 -1.91
N ALA A 75 7.61 -6.01 -2.52
CA ALA A 75 7.95 -6.79 -3.71
C ALA A 75 8.38 -5.88 -4.89
N LEU A 76 7.63 -4.81 -5.16
CA LEU A 76 7.98 -3.83 -6.20
C LEU A 76 9.36 -3.22 -5.97
N GLY A 77 9.62 -2.78 -4.75
CA GLY A 77 10.90 -2.15 -4.42
C GLY A 77 12.09 -3.13 -4.42
N GLU A 78 11.89 -4.40 -4.02
CA GLU A 78 12.91 -5.45 -4.13
C GLU A 78 13.23 -5.80 -5.59
N GLU A 79 12.24 -5.76 -6.47
CA GLU A 79 12.42 -5.94 -7.92
C GLU A 79 12.90 -4.65 -8.63
N GLY A 80 13.21 -3.58 -7.87
CA GLY A 80 13.72 -2.32 -8.41
C GLY A 80 12.71 -1.51 -9.23
N ILE A 81 11.41 -1.78 -9.04
CA ILE A 81 10.32 -1.10 -9.74
C ILE A 81 9.92 0.13 -8.94
N GLU A 82 10.10 1.32 -9.52
CA GLU A 82 9.69 2.60 -8.92
C GLU A 82 8.19 2.86 -9.11
N PRO A 83 7.58 3.75 -8.30
CA PRO A 83 6.20 4.18 -8.51
C PRO A 83 6.00 4.75 -9.91
N ALA A 84 4.93 4.36 -10.60
CA ALA A 84 4.71 4.73 -11.99
C ALA A 84 4.35 6.21 -12.21
N LEU A 85 3.99 6.98 -11.16
CA LEU A 85 3.66 8.40 -11.26
C LEU A 85 4.62 9.26 -10.46
N GLY A 86 5.18 10.26 -11.16
CA GLY A 86 6.19 11.14 -10.60
C GLY A 86 7.49 10.39 -10.28
N ASN A 87 8.59 11.12 -10.16
CA ASN A 87 9.87 10.55 -9.70
C ASN A 87 9.82 10.35 -8.16
N GLU A 88 8.78 9.68 -7.69
CA GLU A 88 8.48 9.45 -6.27
C GLU A 88 9.19 8.19 -5.76
N LYS A 89 9.14 7.96 -4.45
CA LYS A 89 9.75 6.80 -3.80
C LYS A 89 8.76 6.06 -2.93
N TRP A 90 8.94 4.76 -2.80
CA TRP A 90 8.19 3.94 -1.85
C TRP A 90 8.48 4.35 -0.41
N PHE A 91 7.44 4.35 0.42
CA PHE A 91 7.61 4.47 1.87
C PHE A 91 7.79 3.07 2.48
N TRP A 92 8.87 2.86 3.23
CA TRP A 92 9.15 1.55 3.85
C TRP A 92 8.48 1.42 5.22
N ILE A 93 7.26 0.86 5.24
CA ILE A 93 6.40 0.85 6.43
C ILE A 93 6.60 -0.41 7.26
N LYS A 94 7.32 -0.27 8.39
CA LYS A 94 7.72 -1.39 9.27
C LYS A 94 6.59 -2.37 9.67
N ASN A 95 5.35 -1.91 9.81
CA ASN A 95 4.22 -2.78 10.16
C ASN A 95 2.94 -2.33 9.43
N PRO A 96 2.67 -2.84 8.23
CA PRO A 96 1.50 -2.45 7.46
C PRO A 96 0.18 -2.86 8.13
N PHE A 97 0.17 -3.87 9.02
CA PHE A 97 -1.05 -4.33 9.69
C PHE A 97 -1.63 -3.29 10.64
N VAL A 98 -0.78 -2.64 11.43
CA VAL A 98 -1.22 -1.65 12.42
C VAL A 98 -1.56 -0.33 11.74
N GLU A 99 -0.76 0.06 10.74
CA GLU A 99 -0.89 1.37 10.09
C GLU A 99 -2.07 1.43 9.10
N CYS A 100 -2.66 0.30 8.70
CA CYS A 100 -3.85 0.28 7.83
C CYS A 100 -5.19 0.28 8.59
N ILE A 101 -5.19 0.13 9.92
CA ILE A 101 -6.44 0.08 10.71
C ILE A 101 -7.10 1.46 10.75
N GLY A 102 -8.35 1.57 10.28
CA GLY A 102 -9.12 2.81 10.29
C GLY A 102 -8.51 3.87 9.37
N ALA A 103 -8.02 3.48 8.20
CA ALA A 103 -7.33 4.34 7.23
C ALA A 103 -8.23 4.77 6.07
N GLU A 104 -9.54 4.47 6.11
CA GLU A 104 -10.48 4.69 5.00
C GLU A 104 -10.55 6.17 4.61
N GLU A 105 -10.74 7.07 5.57
CA GLU A 105 -10.75 8.52 5.32
C GLU A 105 -9.41 9.02 4.76
N VAL A 106 -8.31 8.44 5.25
CA VAL A 106 -6.95 8.79 4.81
C VAL A 106 -6.70 8.33 3.37
N ILE A 107 -7.24 7.17 2.98
CA ILE A 107 -7.16 6.67 1.61
C ILE A 107 -7.90 7.60 0.66
N GLU A 108 -9.12 8.03 1.00
CA GLU A 108 -9.86 8.96 0.15
C GLU A 108 -9.19 10.33 0.06
N GLU A 109 -8.61 10.82 1.16
CA GLU A 109 -7.82 12.05 1.14
C GLU A 109 -6.59 11.92 0.23
N GLN A 110 -5.82 10.84 0.36
CA GLN A 110 -4.65 10.60 -0.48
C GLN A 110 -5.02 10.39 -1.94
N ARG A 111 -6.15 9.73 -2.22
CA ARG A 111 -6.70 9.57 -3.58
C ARG A 111 -6.94 10.94 -4.21
N ALA A 112 -7.66 11.82 -3.52
CA ALA A 112 -7.94 13.16 -4.01
C ALA A 112 -6.66 13.99 -4.21
N GLN A 113 -5.67 13.85 -3.33
CA GLN A 113 -4.37 14.52 -3.48
C GLN A 113 -3.61 14.03 -4.71
N LEU A 114 -3.54 12.71 -4.92
CA LEU A 114 -2.88 12.10 -6.08
C LEU A 114 -3.58 12.47 -7.39
N GLU A 115 -4.91 12.46 -7.41
CA GLU A 115 -5.70 12.87 -8.57
C GLU A 115 -5.45 14.33 -8.93
N ARG A 116 -5.41 15.24 -7.95
CA ARG A 116 -5.04 16.64 -8.19
C ARG A 116 -3.61 16.81 -8.68
N LYS A 117 -2.68 16.00 -8.17
CA LYS A 117 -1.24 16.12 -8.49
C LYS A 117 -0.89 15.58 -9.87
N TYR A 118 -1.48 14.45 -10.26
CA TYR A 118 -1.12 13.74 -11.50
C TYR A 118 -2.21 13.76 -12.57
N GLY A 119 -3.41 14.24 -12.25
CA GLY A 119 -4.54 14.27 -13.17
C GLY A 119 -5.14 12.89 -13.46
N VAL A 120 -4.84 11.89 -12.63
CA VAL A 120 -5.30 10.50 -12.78
C VAL A 120 -5.99 10.05 -11.51
N ARG A 121 -7.21 9.54 -11.65
CA ARG A 121 -7.91 8.88 -10.55
C ARG A 121 -7.34 7.48 -10.36
N ILE A 122 -6.87 7.20 -9.15
CA ILE A 122 -6.28 5.92 -8.79
C ILE A 122 -7.25 5.19 -7.89
N ASP A 123 -7.58 3.95 -8.26
CA ASP A 123 -8.47 3.08 -7.50
C ASP A 123 -7.71 1.83 -6.97
N ILE A 124 -8.21 1.28 -5.86
CA ILE A 124 -7.72 0.01 -5.29
C ILE A 124 -8.57 -1.11 -5.91
N ASP A 125 -8.22 -1.45 -7.16
CA ASP A 125 -8.99 -2.35 -8.01
C ASP A 125 -8.27 -3.70 -8.15
N PHE A 126 -8.49 -4.59 -7.18
CA PHE A 126 -8.06 -5.99 -7.22
C PHE A 126 -9.07 -6.93 -6.55
#